data_AF-A0A947YRT0-F1
#
_entry.id   AF-A0A947YRT0-F1
#
_cell.length_a   1.000
_cell.length_b   1.000
_cell.length_c   1.000
_cell.angle_alpha   90.00
_cell.angle_beta   90.00
_cell.angle_gamma   90.00
#
_symmetry.space_group_name_H-M   'P 1'
#
loop_
_entity.id
_entity.type
_entity.pdbx_description
1 polymer ?
#
loop_
_entity_poly.entity_id
_entity_poly.type
_entity_poly.pdbx_seq_one_letter_code
_entity_poly.pdbx_strand_id
1 'polypeptide(L)' 'MKLYEFTGTSEKIYIDANIFLYVMLNHPSYLQPCKDFLIKVEKGQLDAVVSPLIIDEVALNLAPFGRTFDTDYYRYF' A
#
# COMPACT_ATOMS: atom_id res chain seq x y z
N MET A 1 -3.07 -16.84 1.38
CA MET A 1 -2.00 -16.56 2.35
C MET A 1 -2.46 -15.42 3.24
N LYS A 2 -2.29 -15.52 4.55
CA LYS A 2 -2.77 -14.52 5.51
C LYS A 2 -1.59 -13.73 6.05
N LEU A 3 -1.72 -12.40 6.13
CA LEU A 3 -0.60 -11.51 6.47
C LEU A 3 0.02 -11.78 7.85
N TYR A 4 -0.74 -12.38 8.78
CA TYR A 4 -0.23 -12.73 10.10
C TYR A 4 0.68 -13.97 10.10
N GLU A 5 0.72 -14.73 9.01
CA GLU A 5 1.56 -15.94 8.86
C GLU A 5 3.03 -15.58 8.62
N PHE A 6 3.32 -14.35 8.17
CA PHE A 6 4.67 -13.87 7.98
C PHE A 6 5.36 -13.60 9.31
N THR A 7 6.53 -14.20 9.49
CA THR A 7 7.37 -14.06 10.68
C THR A 7 8.85 -14.03 10.30
N GLY A 8 9.61 -13.18 10.99
CA GLY A 8 11.06 -13.10 10.81
C GLY A 8 11.51 -12.38 9.54
N THR A 9 12.83 -12.36 9.34
CA THR A 9 13.51 -11.61 8.27
C THR A 9 14.33 -12.51 7.34
N SER A 10 14.14 -13.83 7.41
CA SER A 10 14.93 -14.79 6.61
C SER A 10 14.59 -14.79 5.12
N GLU A 11 13.40 -14.30 4.75
CA GLU A 11 12.93 -14.22 3.37
C GLU A 11 12.38 -12.82 3.08
N LYS A 12 12.65 -12.32 1.87
CA LYS A 12 12.12 -11.04 1.40
C LYS A 12 10.68 -11.21 0.93
N ILE A 13 9.78 -10.43 1.53
CA ILE A 13 8.37 -10.39 1.14
C ILE A 13 8.19 -9.29 0.09
N TYR A 14 7.77 -9.67 -1.12
CA TYR A 14 7.42 -8.68 -2.13
C TYR A 14 6.00 -8.15 -1.86
N ILE A 15 5.86 -6.83 -1.70
CA ILE A 15 4.59 -6.17 -1.36
C ILE A 15 3.86 -5.73 -2.63
N ASP A 16 2.59 -6.08 -2.73
CA ASP A 16 1.67 -5.64 -3.78
C ASP A 16 1.03 -4.26 -3.47
N ALA A 17 0.63 -3.51 -4.49
CA ALA A 17 0.03 -2.19 -4.35
C ALA A 17 -1.23 -2.20 -3.46
N ASN A 18 -2.01 -3.28 -3.51
CA ASN A 18 -3.24 -3.41 -2.74
C ASN A 18 -3.02 -3.30 -1.22
N ILE A 19 -1.88 -3.72 -0.70
CA ILE A 19 -1.55 -3.58 0.73
C ILE A 19 -1.55 -2.11 1.16
N PHE A 20 -0.99 -1.23 0.33
CA PHE A 20 -0.99 0.22 0.59
C PHE A 20 -2.37 0.82 0.35
N LEU A 21 -3.02 0.48 -0.78
CA LEU A 21 -4.33 1.02 -1.13
C LEU A 21 -5.40 0.69 -0.09
N TYR A 22 -5.40 -0.52 0.46
CA TYR A 22 -6.36 -0.90 1.49
C TYR A 22 -6.20 -0.11 2.79
N VAL A 23 -4.98 0.32 3.11
CA VAL A 23 -4.74 1.21 4.26
C VAL A 23 -5.16 2.63 3.92
N MET A 24 -4.73 3.18 2.78
CA MET A 24 -4.98 4.57 2.41
C MET A 24 -6.45 4.86 2.10
N LEU A 25 -7.20 3.87 1.61
CA LEU A 25 -8.63 4.00 1.27
C LEU A 25 -9.57 3.46 2.36
N ASN A 26 -9.05 3.11 3.55
CA ASN A 26 -9.83 2.56 4.66
C ASN A 26 -10.69 1.33 4.26
N HIS A 27 -10.09 0.35 3.60
CA HIS A 27 -10.82 -0.83 3.12
C HIS A 27 -11.52 -1.55 4.30
N PRO A 28 -12.84 -1.82 4.23
CA PRO A 28 -13.64 -2.23 5.38
C PRO A 28 -13.17 -3.52 6.05
N SER A 29 -12.63 -4.46 5.28
CA SER A 29 -12.19 -5.76 5.79
C SER A 29 -10.67 -5.95 5.85
N TYR A 30 -9.90 -5.06 5.19
CA TYR A 30 -8.46 -5.27 4.99
C TYR A 30 -7.59 -4.16 5.56
N LEU A 31 -8.18 -3.06 6.05
CA LEU A 31 -7.46 -1.98 6.71
C LEU A 31 -6.57 -2.49 7.84
N GLN A 32 -7.15 -3.17 8.84
CA GLN A 32 -6.41 -3.55 10.05
C GLN A 32 -5.29 -4.57 9.74
N PRO A 33 -5.54 -5.67 9.01
CA PRO A 33 -4.49 -6.63 8.67
C PRO A 33 -3.33 -6.02 7.87
N CYS A 34 -3.63 -5.14 6.89
CA CYS A 34 -2.59 -4.49 6.09
C CYS A 34 -1.80 -3.48 6.91
N LYS A 35 -2.47 -2.71 7.78
CA LYS A 35 -1.83 -1.77 8.69
C LYS A 35 -0.89 -2.47 9.66
N ASP A 36 -1.33 -3.55 10.29
CA ASP A 36 -0.50 -4.34 11.21
C ASP A 36 0.71 -4.96 10.51
N PHE A 37 0.52 -5.44 9.27
CA PHE A 37 1.61 -5.94 8.44
C PHE A 37 2.64 -4.85 8.14
N LEU A 38 2.21 -3.67 7.68
CA LEU A 38 3.12 -2.56 7.37
C LEU A 38 3.86 -2.03 8.61
N ILE A 39 3.23 -2.03 9.79
CA ILE A 39 3.89 -1.68 11.06
C ILE A 39 5.01 -2.68 11.38
N LYS A 40 4.84 -3.99 11.10
CA LYS A 40 5.91 -4.98 11.30
C LYS A 40 7.08 -4.72 10.36
N VAL A 41 6.81 -4.37 9.10
CA VAL A 41 7.83 -3.98 8.11
C VAL A 41 8.58 -2.73 8.59
N GLU A 42 7.86 -1.68 8.99
CA GLU A 42 8.43 -0.42 9.50
C GLU A 42 9.34 -0.65 10.73
N LYS A 43 8.96 -1.58 11.61
CA LYS A 43 9.74 -1.96 12.79
C LYS A 43 10.92 -2.90 12.50
N GLY A 44 11.15 -3.27 11.23
CA GLY A 44 12.20 -4.22 10.84
C GLY A 44 11.94 -5.65 11.32
N GLN A 45 10.69 -6.00 11.67
CA GLN A 45 10.31 -7.35 12.09
C GLN A 45 10.07 -8.29 10.90
N LEU A 46 9.87 -7.72 9.71
CA LEU A 46 9.74 -8.40 8.43
C LEU A 46 10.65 -7.70 7.43
N ASP A 47 11.40 -8.46 6.62
CA ASP A 47 12.14 -7.92 5.48
C ASP A 47 11.22 -7.92 4.25
N ALA A 48 10.88 -6.74 3.75
CA ALA A 48 9.92 -6.59 2.67
C ALA A 48 10.39 -5.55 1.65
N VAL A 49 10.05 -5.79 0.39
CA VAL A 49 10.49 -4.99 -0.75
C VAL A 49 9.33 -4.61 -1.64
N VAL A 50 9.46 -3.46 -2.28
CA VAL A 50 8.57 -2.98 -3.35
C VAL A 50 9.40 -2.69 -4.59
N SER A 51 8.76 -2.72 -5.76
CA SER A 51 9.35 -2.17 -6.98
C SER A 51 8.80 -0.77 -7.26
N PRO A 52 9.47 0.04 -8.10
CA PRO A 52 8.93 1.32 -8.56
C PRO A 52 7.53 1.19 -9.19
N LEU A 53 7.23 0.07 -9.88
CA LEU A 53 5.93 -0.18 -10.49
C LEU A 53 4.79 -0.23 -9.45
N ILE A 54 5.07 -0.78 -8.26
CA ILE A 54 4.09 -0.80 -7.16
C ILE A 54 3.78 0.62 -6.69
N ILE A 55 4.78 1.49 -6.65
CA ILE A 55 4.59 2.90 -6.28
C ILE A 55 3.78 3.65 -7.34
N ASP A 56 4.06 3.41 -8.62
CA ASP A 56 3.29 3.99 -9.74
C ASP A 56 1.82 3.58 -9.69
N GLU A 57 1.53 2.31 -9.39
CA GLU A 57 0.16 1.80 -9.26
C GLU A 57 -0.58 2.43 -8.07
N VAL A 58 0.09 2.57 -6.92
CA VAL A 58 -0.49 3.25 -5.75
C VAL A 58 -0.82 4.70 -6.08
N ALA A 59 0.12 5.42 -6.72
CA ALA A 59 -0.08 6.82 -7.11
C ALA A 59 -1.23 6.99 -8.12
N LEU A 60 -1.30 6.13 -9.13
CA LEU A 60 -2.34 6.17 -10.16
C LEU A 60 -3.74 5.95 -9.57
N ASN A 61 -3.88 5.02 -8.63
CA ASN A 61 -5.16 4.70 -7.99
C ASN A 61 -5.59 5.76 -6.96
N LEU A 62 -4.64 6.49 -6.35
CA LEU A 62 -4.94 7.58 -5.40
C LEU A 62 -5.17 8.93 -6.07
N ALA A 63 -4.59 9.17 -7.25
CA ALA A 63 -4.72 10.45 -7.96
C ALA A 63 -6.18 10.93 -8.12
N PRO A 64 -7.19 10.08 -8.41
CA PRO A 64 -8.60 10.49 -8.43
C PRO A 64 -9.11 11.02 -7.07
N PHE A 65 -8.64 10.47 -5.94
CA PHE A 65 -9.02 10.92 -4.59
C PHE A 65 -8.41 12.26 -4.22
N GLY A 66 -7.23 12.60 -4.76
CA GLY A 66 -6.67 13.95 -4.66
C GLY A 66 -7.41 14.96 -5.54
N ARG A 67 -7.89 14.52 -6.72
CA ARG A 67 -8.62 15.36 -7.68
C ARG A 67 -10.02 15.77 -7.24
N THR A 68 -10.66 15.08 -6.30
CA THR A 68 -11.91 15.57 -5.69
C THR A 68 -11.70 16.82 -4.83
N PHE A 69 -10.45 17.18 -4.50
CA PHE A 69 -10.10 18.41 -3.80
C PHE A 69 -9.56 19.53 -4.71
N ASP A 70 -9.34 19.27 -6.00
CA ASP A 70 -8.76 20.23 -6.94
C ASP A 70 -9.34 20.04 -8.36
N THR A 71 -10.45 20.73 -8.65
CA THR A 71 -11.25 20.55 -9.87
C THR A 71 -10.68 21.20 -11.14
N ASP A 72 -9.47 21.77 -11.15
CA ASP A 72 -9.05 22.63 -12.29
C ASP A 72 -7.81 22.19 -13.09
N TYR A 73 -7.09 21.11 -12.74
CA TYR A 73 -5.76 20.88 -13.34
C TYR A 73 -5.70 20.07 -14.65
N TYR A 74 -6.76 19.36 -15.07
CA TYR A 74 -6.72 18.47 -16.26
C TYR A 74 -7.53 18.95 -17.47
N ARG A 75 -7.76 20.25 -17.62
CA ARG A 75 -8.38 20.80 -18.84
C ARG A 75 -7.44 20.95 -20.05
N TYR A 76 -6.19 20.51 -19.96
CA TYR A 76 -5.18 20.83 -21.00
C TYR A 76 -4.32 19.67 -21.52
N PHE A 77 -4.68 18.41 -21.25
CA PHE A 77 -4.07 17.25 -21.93
C PHE A 77 -5.09 16.15 -22.18
#